data_AF-A0A382RCU1-F1
#
_entry.id   AF-A0A382RCU1-F1
#
_cell.length_a   1.000
_cell.length_b   1.000
_cell.length_c   1.000
_cell.angle_alpha   90.00
_cell.angle_beta   90.00
_cell.angle_gamma   90.00
#
_symmetry.space_group_name_H-M   'P 1'
#
loop_
_entity.id
_entity.type
_entity.pdbx_description
1 polymer ?
#
loop_
_entity_poly.entity_id
_entity_poly.type
_entity_poly.pdbx_seq_one_letter_code
_entity_poly.pdbx_strand_id
1 'polypeptide(L)'
;MSDLKIQHILTLTQLLSKGARYNFVHITTSSLGKSIKKSQQAASIYLLELENNGFIERLMEGRKISVKITHKGYSELVKLNSVLSSSLGATTYNMELKGSVISGFGEGAYYMSLKGYTKQFKSKINYIPFPGTLNIKLNQQCDSQVVQQLADLEGIMI
;
A
#
# COMPACT_ATOMS: atom_id res chain seq x y z
N MET A 1 -6.73 -27.59 10.85
CA MET A 1 -6.13 -26.37 10.27
C MET A 1 -6.25 -25.29 11.32
N SER A 2 -5.13 -24.74 11.80
CA SER A 2 -5.13 -23.72 12.86
C SER A 2 -5.42 -22.34 12.24
N ASP A 3 -6.59 -21.79 12.52
CA ASP A 3 -6.98 -20.48 12.01
C ASP A 3 -6.15 -19.36 12.67
N LEU A 4 -5.85 -18.33 11.87
CA LEU A 4 -5.25 -17.09 12.34
C LEU A 4 -6.21 -16.36 13.26
N LYS A 5 -5.90 -16.33 14.56
CA LYS A 5 -6.63 -15.55 15.56
C LYS A 5 -6.28 -14.06 15.44
N ILE A 6 -7.14 -13.18 15.97
CA ILE A 6 -6.93 -11.71 15.93
C ILE A 6 -5.55 -11.30 16.47
N GLN A 7 -5.09 -11.91 17.56
CA GLN A 7 -3.78 -11.62 18.13
C GLN A 7 -2.62 -11.97 17.19
N HIS A 8 -2.77 -13.00 16.36
CA HIS A 8 -1.76 -13.41 15.39
C HIS A 8 -1.65 -12.36 14.29
N ILE A 9 -2.80 -11.84 13.83
CA ILE A 9 -2.85 -10.74 12.85
C ILE A 9 -2.14 -9.51 13.40
N LEU A 10 -2.48 -9.07 14.62
CA LEU A 10 -1.83 -7.91 15.25
C LEU A 10 -0.30 -8.11 15.39
N THR A 11 0.12 -9.32 15.74
CA THR A 11 1.54 -9.66 15.87
C THR A 11 2.24 -9.63 14.51
N LEU A 12 1.67 -10.24 13.48
CA LEU A 12 2.19 -10.25 12.12
C LEU A 12 2.27 -8.83 11.53
N THR A 13 1.25 -7.99 11.74
CA THR A 13 1.25 -6.58 11.32
C THR A 13 2.38 -5.80 11.98
N GLN A 14 2.63 -6.03 13.27
CA GLN A 14 3.72 -5.37 13.99
C GLN A 14 5.11 -5.87 13.57
N LEU A 15 5.24 -7.14 13.18
CA LEU A 15 6.47 -7.66 12.60
C LEU A 15 6.69 -7.09 11.20
N LEU A 16 5.62 -7.00 10.39
CA LEU A 16 5.67 -6.45 9.04
C LEU A 16 6.10 -4.98 9.04
N SER A 17 5.56 -4.15 9.95
CA SER A 17 5.95 -2.74 10.10
C SER A 17 7.42 -2.55 10.48
N LYS A 18 8.07 -3.58 11.02
CA LYS A 18 9.51 -3.61 11.33
C LYS A 18 10.38 -4.14 10.19
N GLY A 19 9.80 -4.52 9.05
CA GLY A 19 10.53 -5.04 7.89
C GLY A 19 10.75 -6.55 7.90
N ALA A 20 10.03 -7.31 8.74
CA ALA A 20 10.20 -8.76 8.89
C ALA A 20 9.83 -9.58 7.63
N ARG A 21 9.32 -8.96 6.56
CA ARG A 21 9.00 -9.65 5.31
C ARG A 21 10.25 -10.16 4.58
N TYR A 22 11.25 -9.30 4.44
CA TYR A 22 12.43 -9.60 3.63
C TYR A 22 13.63 -10.00 4.48
N ASN A 23 13.69 -9.51 5.72
CA ASN A 23 14.83 -9.68 6.61
C ASN A 23 14.40 -10.31 7.95
N PHE A 24 15.35 -10.96 8.62
CA PHE A 24 15.21 -11.29 10.03
C PHE A 24 15.33 -10.00 10.84
N VAL A 25 14.30 -9.68 11.63
CA VAL A 25 14.30 -8.50 12.50
C VAL A 25 14.51 -8.91 13.94
N HIS A 26 15.44 -8.25 14.62
CA HIS A 26 15.66 -8.46 16.03
C HIS A 26 14.50 -7.90 16.85
N ILE A 27 13.93 -8.72 17.72
CA ILE A 27 12.85 -8.32 18.62
C ILE A 27 13.08 -8.87 20.03
N THR A 28 12.46 -8.23 21.01
CA THR A 28 12.26 -8.83 22.32
C THR A 28 10.77 -9.06 22.53
N THR A 29 10.43 -10.14 23.24
CA THR A 29 9.02 -10.42 23.61
C THR A 29 8.43 -9.32 24.47
N SER A 30 9.25 -8.61 25.25
CA SER A 30 8.81 -7.46 26.04
C SER A 30 8.47 -6.25 25.17
N SER A 31 9.30 -5.91 24.17
CA SER A 31 8.97 -4.80 23.25
C SER A 31 7.77 -5.16 22.38
N LEU A 32 7.71 -6.39 21.88
CA LEU A 32 6.59 -6.87 21.09
C LEU A 32 5.28 -6.82 21.88
N GLY A 33 5.29 -7.33 23.12
CA GLY A 33 4.14 -7.27 24.03
C GLY A 33 3.64 -5.84 24.21
N LYS A 34 4.52 -4.89 24.49
CA LYS A 34 4.17 -3.46 24.57
C LYS A 34 3.52 -2.95 23.29
N SER A 35 4.09 -3.24 22.12
CA SER A 35 3.55 -2.79 20.84
C SER A 35 2.16 -3.33 20.53
N ILE A 36 1.88 -4.59 20.89
CA ILE A 36 0.57 -5.21 20.66
C ILE A 36 -0.39 -5.06 21.86
N LYS A 37 -0.03 -4.24 22.86
CA LYS A 37 -0.79 -4.01 24.11
C LYS A 37 -1.11 -5.31 24.88
N LYS A 38 -0.09 -6.17 25.04
CA LYS A 38 -0.15 -7.45 25.76
C LYS A 38 1.05 -7.65 26.67
N SER A 39 0.98 -8.68 27.52
CA SER A 39 2.11 -9.08 28.36
C SER A 39 3.23 -9.70 27.54
N GLN A 40 4.44 -9.72 28.10
CA GLN A 40 5.60 -10.35 27.48
C GLN A 40 5.39 -11.86 27.26
N GLN A 41 4.71 -12.52 28.19
CA GLN A 41 4.37 -13.95 28.11
C GLN A 41 3.39 -14.21 26.97
N ALA A 42 2.35 -13.39 26.84
CA ALA A 42 1.39 -13.50 25.74
C ALA A 42 2.07 -13.31 24.38
N ALA A 43 2.95 -12.31 24.25
CA ALA A 43 3.73 -12.12 23.03
C ALA A 43 4.63 -13.32 22.70
N SER A 44 5.23 -13.95 23.71
CA SER A 44 6.02 -15.18 23.53
C SER A 44 5.17 -16.35 23.03
N ILE A 45 3.96 -16.52 23.59
CA ILE A 45 3.01 -17.55 23.15
C ILE A 45 2.59 -17.31 21.71
N TYR A 46 2.26 -16.08 21.33
CA TYR A 46 1.80 -15.77 19.97
C TYR A 46 2.89 -16.00 18.92
N LEU A 47 4.16 -15.70 19.25
CA LEU A 47 5.29 -16.04 18.37
C LEU A 47 5.44 -17.55 18.20
N LEU A 48 5.28 -18.32 19.29
CA LEU A 48 5.35 -19.77 19.23
C LEU A 48 4.19 -20.35 18.40
N GLU A 49 2.97 -19.87 18.60
CA GLU A 49 1.81 -20.27 17.80
C GLU A 49 2.01 -19.93 16.31
N LEU A 50 2.51 -18.73 15.98
CA LEU A 50 2.79 -18.32 14.61
C LEU A 50 3.87 -19.18 13.94
N GLU A 51 4.93 -19.54 14.68
CA GLU A 51 6.00 -20.41 14.19
C GLU A 51 5.50 -21.83 13.96
N ASN A 52 4.81 -22.42 14.94
CA ASN A 52 4.24 -23.77 14.83
C ASN A 52 3.28 -23.91 13.64
N ASN A 53 2.60 -22.82 13.29
CA ASN A 53 1.68 -22.77 12.16
C ASN A 53 2.37 -22.37 10.84
N GLY A 54 3.68 -22.16 10.84
CA GLY A 54 4.50 -21.85 9.67
C GLY A 54 4.30 -20.45 9.09
N PHE A 55 3.77 -19.51 9.88
CA PHE A 55 3.57 -18.11 9.45
C PHE A 55 4.81 -17.24 9.66
N ILE A 56 5.71 -17.64 10.57
CA ILE A 56 6.99 -16.99 10.81
C ILE A 56 8.10 -18.04 10.94
N GLU A 57 9.32 -17.58 10.75
CA GLU A 57 10.56 -18.26 11.12
C GLU A 57 11.21 -17.48 12.27
N ARG A 58 11.74 -18.18 13.28
CA ARG A 58 12.53 -17.55 14.34
C ARG A 58 13.95 -18.11 14.35
N LEU A 59 14.90 -17.22 14.62
CA LEU A 59 16.28 -17.58 14.92
C LEU A 59 16.60 -17.13 16.35
N MET A 60 17.20 -18.03 17.12
CA MET A 60 17.67 -17.74 18.48
C MET A 60 19.19 -17.75 18.49
N GLU A 61 19.79 -16.58 18.73
CA GLU A 61 21.21 -16.43 18.96
C GLU A 61 21.44 -16.05 20.42
N GLY A 62 21.67 -17.07 21.25
CA GLY A 62 21.77 -16.90 22.70
C GLY A 62 20.47 -16.33 23.29
N ARG A 63 20.51 -15.08 23.76
CA ARG A 63 19.34 -14.36 24.31
C ARG A 63 18.59 -13.51 23.29
N LYS A 64 19.11 -13.36 22.07
CA LYS A 64 18.51 -12.53 21.03
C LYS A 64 17.59 -13.38 20.17
N ILE A 65 16.40 -12.86 19.91
CA ILE A 65 15.42 -13.48 19.03
C ILE A 65 15.31 -12.63 17.77
N SER A 66 15.41 -13.27 16.62
CA SER A 66 15.17 -12.66 15.32
C SER A 66 14.00 -13.35 14.66
N VAL A 67 13.11 -12.59 14.01
CA VAL A 67 11.89 -13.12 13.41
C VAL A 67 11.79 -12.68 11.95
N LYS A 68 11.35 -13.59 11.08
CA LYS A 68 11.01 -13.31 9.69
C LYS A 68 9.63 -13.85 9.37
N ILE A 69 8.82 -13.13 8.62
CA ILE A 69 7.51 -13.58 8.15
C ILE A 69 7.73 -14.49 6.93
N THR A 70 7.12 -15.67 6.94
CA THR A 70 7.21 -16.60 5.80
C THR A 70 6.32 -16.12 4.66
N HIS A 71 6.49 -16.71 3.47
CA HIS A 71 5.56 -16.47 2.35
C HIS A 71 4.11 -16.78 2.74
N LYS A 72 3.89 -17.87 3.50
CA LYS A 72 2.58 -18.26 4.03
C LYS A 72 1.99 -17.16 4.92
N GLY A 73 2.74 -16.70 5.94
CA GLY A 73 2.30 -15.62 6.83
C GLY A 73 1.97 -14.33 6.10
N TYR A 74 2.80 -13.96 5.12
CA TYR A 74 2.56 -12.77 4.32
C TYR A 74 1.32 -12.91 3.42
N SER A 75 1.12 -14.07 2.79
CA SER A 75 -0.04 -14.33 1.93
C SER A 75 -1.38 -14.18 2.68
N GLU A 76 -1.43 -14.58 3.95
CA GLU A 76 -2.62 -14.42 4.78
C GLU A 76 -2.92 -12.96 5.13
N LEU A 77 -1.88 -12.13 5.36
CA LEU A 77 -2.07 -10.68 5.52
C LEU A 77 -2.59 -10.02 4.24
N VAL A 78 -2.11 -10.45 3.06
CA VAL A 78 -2.60 -9.92 1.77
C VAL A 78 -4.05 -10.31 1.53
N LYS A 79 -4.43 -11.57 1.81
CA LYS A 79 -5.83 -12.01 1.74
C LYS A 79 -6.72 -11.19 2.67
N LEU A 80 -6.30 -11.00 3.93
CA LEU A 80 -7.01 -10.16 4.89
C LEU A 80 -7.16 -8.73 4.37
N ASN A 81 -6.09 -8.13 3.87
CA ASN A 81 -6.13 -6.79 3.31
C ASN A 81 -7.09 -6.71 2.13
N SER A 82 -7.08 -7.69 1.21
CA SER A 82 -8.02 -7.72 0.09
C SER A 82 -9.47 -7.78 0.54
N VAL A 83 -9.79 -8.62 1.54
CA VAL A 83 -11.16 -8.73 2.08
C VAL A 83 -11.55 -7.43 2.76
N LEU A 84 -10.71 -6.90 3.66
CA LEU A 84 -10.97 -5.65 4.36
C LEU A 84 -11.11 -4.48 3.39
N SER A 85 -10.20 -4.34 2.42
CA SER A 85 -10.29 -3.34 1.36
C SER A 85 -11.53 -3.54 0.50
N SER A 86 -12.00 -4.75 0.22
CA SER A 86 -13.26 -4.91 -0.53
C SER A 86 -14.50 -4.56 0.29
N SER A 87 -14.53 -4.92 1.58
CA SER A 87 -15.72 -4.84 2.45
C SER A 87 -15.86 -3.52 3.19
N LEU A 88 -14.74 -2.89 3.55
CA LEU A 88 -14.76 -1.54 4.14
C LEU A 88 -15.03 -0.46 3.09
N GLY A 89 -15.19 -0.88 1.82
CA GLY A 89 -15.08 0.01 0.68
C GLY A 89 -13.69 0.59 0.69
N ALA A 90 -12.75 -0.05 0.00
CA ALA A 90 -11.61 0.66 -0.55
C ALA A 90 -12.26 1.80 -1.27
N THR A 91 -12.13 2.97 -0.66
CA THR A 91 -12.50 4.24 -1.23
C THR A 91 -12.10 4.13 -2.68
N THR A 92 -13.08 3.99 -3.58
CA THR A 92 -12.94 4.63 -4.87
C THR A 92 -12.51 6.02 -4.45
N TYR A 93 -11.25 6.37 -4.72
CA TYR A 93 -10.76 7.72 -4.52
C TYR A 93 -11.58 8.58 -5.50
N ASN A 94 -12.84 8.86 -5.15
CA ASN A 94 -13.71 9.76 -5.86
C ASN A 94 -13.17 11.13 -5.48
N MET A 95 -12.09 11.49 -6.17
CA MET A 95 -11.46 12.78 -6.06
C MET A 95 -12.32 13.77 -6.84
N GLU A 96 -13.02 14.65 -6.12
CA GLU A 96 -13.82 15.70 -6.75
C GLU A 96 -12.96 16.96 -6.89
N LEU A 97 -12.61 17.31 -8.13
CA LEU A 97 -11.95 18.57 -8.47
C LEU A 97 -12.99 19.54 -9.04
N LYS A 98 -13.11 20.74 -8.45
CA LYS A 98 -14.02 21.80 -8.93
C LYS A 98 -13.21 22.97 -9.47
N GLY A 99 -13.57 23.40 -10.68
CA GLY A 99 -12.89 24.51 -11.33
C GLY A 99 -13.71 25.10 -12.47
N SER A 100 -13.14 26.12 -13.10
CA SER A 100 -13.70 26.75 -14.28
C SER A 100 -12.89 26.37 -15.52
N VAL A 101 -13.58 26.09 -16.63
CA VAL A 101 -12.94 25.88 -17.93
C VAL A 101 -12.28 27.19 -18.37
N ILE A 102 -11.03 27.11 -18.80
CA ILE A 102 -10.28 28.26 -19.32
C ILE A 102 -9.70 27.96 -20.71
N SER A 103 -9.53 29.00 -21.52
CA SER A 103 -8.76 28.91 -22.76
C SER A 103 -7.25 28.98 -22.48
N GLY A 104 -6.45 28.46 -23.41
CA GLY A 104 -4.99 28.57 -23.39
C GLY A 104 -4.44 28.91 -24.78
N PHE A 105 -3.11 28.90 -24.93
CA PHE A 105 -2.44 29.25 -26.19
C PHE A 105 -2.52 28.17 -27.30
N GLY A 106 -3.17 27.04 -27.03
CA GLY A 106 -3.33 25.95 -28.01
C GLY A 106 -2.16 24.96 -28.08
N GLU A 107 -1.12 25.12 -27.27
CA GLU A 107 0.06 24.24 -27.27
C GLU A 107 -0.25 22.78 -26.94
N GLY A 108 -1.30 22.52 -26.15
CA GLY A 108 -1.74 21.16 -25.86
C GLY A 108 -2.08 20.35 -27.12
N ALA A 109 -2.64 21.00 -28.15
CA ALA A 109 -2.93 20.36 -29.42
C ALA A 109 -1.66 19.92 -30.15
N TYR A 110 -0.58 20.71 -30.05
CA TYR A 110 0.72 20.36 -30.61
C TYR A 110 1.27 19.07 -29.98
N TYR A 111 1.38 19.02 -28.65
CA TYR A 111 1.91 17.84 -27.95
C TYR A 111 1.05 16.59 -28.13
N MET A 112 -0.27 16.73 -28.05
CA MET A 112 -1.20 15.59 -28.21
C MET A 112 -1.20 15.03 -29.64
N SER A 113 -0.76 15.80 -30.64
CA SER A 113 -0.68 15.36 -32.04
C SER A 113 0.64 14.68 -32.41
N LEU A 114 1.66 14.75 -31.54
CA LEU A 114 2.98 14.18 -31.84
C LEU A 114 2.89 12.65 -32.00
N LYS A 115 3.43 12.13 -33.10
CA LYS A 115 3.40 10.69 -33.44
C LYS A 115 3.99 9.78 -32.35
N GLY A 116 4.97 10.28 -31.60
CA GLY A 116 5.55 9.55 -30.47
C GLY A 116 4.53 9.35 -29.34
N TYR A 117 3.88 10.43 -28.92
CA TYR A 117 2.85 10.40 -27.88
C TYR A 117 1.62 9.59 -28.31
N THR A 118 1.09 9.80 -29.52
CA THR A 118 -0.11 9.08 -29.99
C THR A 118 0.09 7.57 -30.06
N LYS A 119 1.27 7.09 -30.48
CA LYS A 119 1.62 5.66 -30.43
C LYS A 119 1.64 5.13 -28.99
N GLN A 120 2.23 5.89 -28.07
CA GLN A 120 2.33 5.49 -26.67
C GLN A 120 0.96 5.49 -25.97
N PHE A 121 0.09 6.47 -26.24
CA PHE A 121 -1.28 6.45 -25.76
C PHE A 121 -2.02 5.20 -26.27
N LYS A 122 -1.93 4.90 -27.58
CA LYS A 122 -2.59 3.70 -28.11
C LYS A 122 -2.05 2.41 -27.48
N SER A 123 -0.74 2.33 -27.25
CA SER A 123 -0.11 1.13 -26.67
C SER A 123 -0.36 0.97 -25.17
N LYS A 124 -0.34 2.06 -24.41
CA LYS A 124 -0.33 2.02 -22.94
C LYS A 124 -1.72 2.22 -22.31
N ILE A 125 -2.60 2.98 -22.97
CA ILE A 125 -3.96 3.25 -22.49
C ILE A 125 -5.06 2.86 -23.49
N ASN A 126 -4.69 2.16 -24.58
CA ASN A 126 -5.59 1.61 -25.61
C ASN A 126 -6.49 2.62 -26.33
N TYR A 127 -6.18 3.91 -26.26
CA TYR A 127 -6.96 4.99 -26.86
C TYR A 127 -6.05 6.08 -27.42
N ILE A 128 -6.51 6.80 -28.45
CA ILE A 128 -5.81 7.96 -29.01
C ILE A 128 -6.62 9.20 -28.63
N PRO A 129 -6.12 10.06 -27.73
CA PRO A 129 -6.81 11.28 -27.34
C PRO A 129 -7.10 12.22 -28.51
N PHE A 130 -8.14 13.02 -28.36
CA PHE A 130 -8.35 14.19 -29.21
C PHE A 130 -7.08 15.08 -29.17
N PRO A 131 -6.65 15.67 -30.30
CA PRO A 131 -5.46 16.52 -30.36
C PRO A 131 -5.69 17.88 -29.69
N GLY A 132 -5.80 17.89 -28.36
CA GLY A 132 -6.03 19.06 -27.53
C GLY A 132 -6.12 18.71 -26.04
N THR A 133 -6.12 19.73 -25.19
CA THR A 133 -6.24 19.57 -23.74
C THR A 133 -7.39 20.41 -23.21
N LEU A 134 -8.10 19.90 -22.20
CA LEU A 134 -9.09 20.65 -21.45
C LEU A 134 -8.41 21.29 -20.24
N ASN A 135 -8.32 22.63 -20.24
CA ASN A 135 -7.71 23.36 -19.14
C ASN A 135 -8.77 23.74 -18.11
N ILE A 136 -8.57 23.32 -16.87
CA ILE A 136 -9.45 23.63 -15.74
C ILE A 136 -8.65 24.46 -14.73
N LYS A 137 -9.13 25.67 -14.41
CA LYS A 137 -8.60 26.49 -13.32
C LYS A 137 -9.32 26.12 -12.03
N LEU A 138 -8.57 25.63 -11.04
CA LEU A 138 -9.11 25.21 -9.74
C LEU A 138 -9.52 26.44 -8.90
N ASN A 139 -10.62 26.32 -8.16
CA ASN A 139 -11.32 27.45 -7.55
C ASN A 139 -10.85 27.77 -6.11
N GLN A 140 -10.19 26.85 -5.39
CA GLN A 140 -9.86 27.02 -3.97
C GLN A 140 -8.45 26.54 -3.57
N GLN A 141 -7.92 27.08 -2.47
CA GLN A 141 -6.63 26.64 -1.88
C GLN A 141 -6.67 25.18 -1.35
N CYS A 142 -7.85 24.68 -0.98
CA CYS A 142 -8.05 23.28 -0.55
C CYS A 142 -7.74 22.27 -1.68
N ASP A 143 -7.77 22.72 -2.94
CA ASP A 143 -7.46 21.89 -4.11
C ASP A 143 -5.97 21.53 -4.18
N SER A 144 -5.08 22.26 -3.50
CA SER A 144 -3.64 21.96 -3.49
C SER A 144 -3.31 20.59 -2.89
N GLN A 145 -4.02 20.19 -1.82
CA GLN A 145 -3.86 18.88 -1.20
C GLN A 145 -4.37 17.77 -2.10
N VAL A 146 -5.46 18.03 -2.83
CA VAL A 146 -6.07 17.08 -3.76
C VAL A 146 -5.19 16.90 -5.00
N VAL A 147 -4.60 17.97 -5.53
CA VAL A 147 -3.60 17.92 -6.61
C VAL A 147 -2.34 17.16 -6.16
N GLN A 148 -1.88 17.36 -4.93
CA GLN A 148 -0.75 16.61 -4.39
C GLN A 148 -1.08 15.11 -4.28
N GLN A 149 -2.26 14.76 -3.77
CA GLN A 149 -2.73 13.38 -3.73
C GLN A 149 -2.81 12.76 -5.12
N LEU A 150 -3.25 13.50 -6.15
CA LEU A 150 -3.26 13.04 -7.53
C LEU A 150 -1.85 12.79 -8.06
N ALA A 151 -0.90 13.68 -7.72
CA ALA A 151 0.51 13.56 -8.13
C ALA A 151 1.23 12.37 -7.48
N ASP A 152 0.80 11.98 -6.28
CA ASP A 152 1.35 10.84 -5.55
C ASP A 152 0.78 9.48 -6.02
N LEU A 153 -0.25 9.48 -6.88
CA LEU A 153 -0.77 8.24 -7.47
C LEU A 153 0.21 7.65 -8.48
N GLU A 154 0.29 6.32 -8.54
CA GLU A 154 1.07 5.63 -9.57
C GLU A 154 0.48 5.91 -10.96
N GLY A 155 1.21 6.68 -11.76
CA GLY A 155 0.86 7.02 -13.13
C GLY A 155 1.51 6.12 -14.18
N ILE A 156 1.00 6.22 -15.41
CA ILE A 156 1.64 5.62 -16.59
C ILE A 156 2.45 6.71 -17.27
N MET A 157 3.77 6.54 -17.34
CA MET A 157 4.63 7.43 -18.12
C MET A 157 4.32 7.27 -19.61
N ILE A 158 3.97 8.35 -20.29
CA ILE A 158 3.80 8.44 -21.75
C ILE A 158 4.94 9.25 -22.33
#